data_AF-A0A957ZSR8-F1
#
_entry.id   AF-A0A957ZSR8-F1
#
_cell.length_a   1.000
_cell.length_b   1.000
_cell.length_c   1.000
_cell.angle_alpha   90.00
_cell.angle_beta   90.00
_cell.angle_gamma   90.00
#
_symmetry.space_group_name_H-M   'P 1'
#
loop_
_entity.id
_entity.type
_entity.pdbx_description
1 polymer ?
#
loop_
_entity_poly.entity_id
_entity_poly.type
_entity_poly.pdbx_seq_one_letter_code
_entity_poly.pdbx_strand_id
1 'polypeptide(L)'
;MRNKVLVVLSALVVLALMVACAAPAAPAPAADEGAAAAEATEAPAEETAADAAAEAPADGEELNFTTVVKIAGINWFNRMEEGVVAWGEENGVNANLVGPAEADAAQQIPIIEDLIA
;
A
#
# COMPACT_ATOMS: atom_id res chain seq x y z
N MET A 1 -4.79 -20.45 -37.96
CA MET A 1 -6.14 -20.64 -37.38
C MET A 1 -6.11 -20.88 -35.88
N ARG A 2 -5.15 -21.68 -35.36
CA ARG A 2 -5.02 -21.98 -33.91
C ARG A 2 -4.86 -20.74 -33.02
N ASN A 3 -4.11 -19.72 -33.46
CA ASN A 3 -3.89 -18.48 -32.70
C ASN A 3 -5.11 -17.54 -32.76
N LYS A 4 -5.85 -17.57 -33.88
CA LYS A 4 -7.12 -16.83 -34.04
C LYS A 4 -8.24 -17.46 -33.22
N VAL A 5 -8.26 -18.80 -33.12
CA VAL A 5 -9.16 -19.57 -32.25
C VAL A 5 -8.82 -19.33 -30.78
N LEU A 6 -7.54 -19.27 -30.41
CA LEU A 6 -7.10 -18.98 -29.04
C LEU A 6 -7.51 -17.57 -28.60
N VAL A 7 -7.31 -16.56 -29.45
CA VAL A 7 -7.69 -15.16 -29.16
C VAL A 7 -9.21 -14.99 -29.04
N VAL A 8 -10.00 -15.67 -29.89
CA VAL A 8 -11.47 -15.65 -29.81
C VAL A 8 -11.98 -16.40 -28.57
N LEU A 9 -11.33 -17.49 -28.17
CA LEU A 9 -11.67 -18.25 -26.96
C LEU A 9 -11.34 -17.46 -25.68
N SER A 10 -10.20 -16.78 -25.64
CA SER A 10 -9.81 -15.90 -24.53
C SER A 10 -10.74 -14.68 -24.41
N ALA A 11 -11.16 -14.09 -25.53
CA ALA A 11 -12.12 -12.99 -25.53
C ALA A 11 -13.52 -13.42 -25.05
N LEU A 12 -13.95 -14.65 -25.36
CA LEU A 12 -15.22 -15.22 -24.89
C LEU A 12 -15.24 -15.52 -23.39
N VAL A 13 -14.12 -15.96 -22.82
CA VAL A 13 -13.99 -16.23 -21.38
C VAL A 13 -13.98 -14.93 -20.56
N VAL A 14 -13.33 -13.87 -21.06
CA VAL A 14 -13.32 -12.55 -20.39
C VAL A 14 -14.70 -11.87 -20.43
N LEU A 15 -15.45 -12.04 -21.53
CA LEU A 15 -16.81 -11.52 -21.62
C LEU A 15 -17.80 -12.26 -20.70
N ALA A 16 -17.59 -13.55 -20.45
CA ALA A 16 -18.43 -14.36 -19.56
C ALA A 16 -18.24 -14.02 -18.08
N LEU A 17 -17.06 -13.54 -17.67
CA LEU A 17 -16.76 -13.18 -16.28
C LEU A 17 -17.41 -11.86 -15.84
N MET A 18 -17.77 -10.98 -16.77
CA MET A 18 -18.40 -9.68 -16.48
C MET A 18 -19.92 -9.75 -16.24
N VAL A 19 -20.56 -10.92 -16.41
CA VAL A 19 -22.04 -11.11 -16.24
C VAL A 19 -22.39 -11.81 -14.90
N ALA A 20 -21.42 -12.00 -14.01
CA ALA A 20 -21.63 -12.67 -12.72
C ALA A 20 -22.00 -11.74 -11.54
N CYS A 21 -22.08 -10.42 -11.75
CA CYS A 21 -22.39 -9.44 -10.69
C CYS A 21 -23.89 -9.10 -10.54
N ALA A 22 -24.81 -10.01 -10.88
CA ALA A 22 -26.24 -9.80 -10.62
C ALA A 22 -26.90 -11.07 -10.06
N ALA A 23 -26.88 -11.19 -8.73
CA ALA A 23 -27.78 -12.08 -7.98
C ALA A 23 -28.87 -11.22 -7.30
N PRO A 24 -30.16 -11.61 -7.36
CA PRO A 24 -31.24 -10.89 -6.71
C PRO A 24 -31.38 -11.30 -5.24
N ALA A 25 -31.72 -10.32 -4.40
CA ALA A 25 -32.12 -10.51 -3.01
C ALA A 25 -33.45 -11.27 -2.88
N ALA A 26 -33.53 -12.19 -1.90
CA ALA A 26 -34.78 -12.74 -1.36
C ALA A 26 -34.60 -13.05 0.16
N PRO A 27 -35.69 -13.09 0.96
CA PRO A 27 -35.68 -12.60 2.37
C PRO A 27 -35.79 -13.68 3.48
N ALA A 28 -35.20 -13.37 4.66
CA ALA A 28 -35.63 -13.60 6.07
C ALA A 28 -35.91 -15.05 6.60
N PRO A 29 -35.72 -15.38 7.93
CA PRO A 29 -35.99 -14.51 9.09
C PRO A 29 -35.01 -14.47 10.29
N ALA A 30 -35.17 -13.38 11.04
CA ALA A 30 -34.95 -13.07 12.46
C ALA A 30 -34.98 -14.26 13.45
N ALA A 31 -34.34 -14.28 14.63
CA ALA A 31 -33.60 -13.30 15.44
C ALA A 31 -32.76 -14.05 16.49
N ASP A 32 -31.64 -13.47 16.95
CA ASP A 32 -31.39 -13.24 18.39
C ASP A 32 -30.30 -12.19 18.54
N GLU A 33 -30.53 -11.24 19.44
CA GLU A 33 -29.83 -9.98 19.64
C GLU A 33 -28.47 -10.15 20.33
N GLY A 34 -27.49 -9.34 19.94
CA GLY A 34 -26.17 -9.38 20.57
C GLY A 34 -25.20 -8.27 20.15
N ALA A 35 -25.61 -7.03 20.40
CA ALA A 35 -24.74 -5.87 20.66
C ALA A 35 -23.85 -5.30 19.52
N ALA A 36 -24.28 -4.11 19.10
CA ALA A 36 -23.47 -2.94 18.77
C ALA A 36 -22.58 -3.01 17.52
N ALA A 37 -23.17 -2.53 16.42
CA ALA A 37 -22.45 -1.79 15.40
C ALA A 37 -21.65 -0.64 16.05
N ALA A 38 -20.33 -0.66 15.88
CA ALA A 38 -19.56 0.57 15.74
C ALA A 38 -19.21 0.64 14.25
N GLU A 39 -19.91 1.53 13.55
CA GLU A 39 -19.62 1.90 12.17
C GLU A 39 -18.15 2.28 12.04
N ALA A 40 -17.45 1.54 11.18
CA ALA A 40 -16.27 2.04 10.51
C ALA A 40 -16.71 3.19 9.60
N THR A 41 -16.73 4.40 10.14
CA THR A 41 -16.65 5.60 9.32
C THR A 41 -15.20 5.75 8.90
N GLU A 42 -14.92 5.21 7.70
CA GLU A 42 -13.84 5.68 6.85
C GLU A 42 -14.01 7.20 6.67
N ALA A 43 -13.24 7.97 7.43
CA ALA A 43 -12.94 9.34 7.03
C ALA A 43 -12.00 9.23 5.82
N PRO A 44 -12.34 9.86 4.67
CA PRO A 44 -11.37 10.01 3.60
C PRO A 44 -10.15 10.71 4.19
N ALA A 45 -9.02 10.00 4.20
CA ALA A 45 -7.74 10.67 4.29
C ALA A 45 -7.66 11.54 3.05
N GLU A 46 -7.89 12.85 3.22
CA GLU A 46 -7.50 13.83 2.21
C GLU A 46 -6.00 13.71 2.06
N GLU A 47 -5.61 13.00 1.00
CA GLU A 47 -4.30 13.07 0.37
C GLU A 47 -4.09 14.52 -0.07
N THR A 48 -3.68 15.35 0.87
CA THR A 48 -2.81 16.46 0.53
C THR A 48 -1.44 15.85 0.35
N ALA A 49 -1.24 15.26 -0.83
CA ALA A 49 0.07 15.25 -1.44
C ALA A 49 0.50 16.72 -1.49
N ALA A 50 1.22 17.15 -0.46
CA ALA A 50 1.97 18.38 -0.51
C ALA A 50 2.92 18.18 -1.70
N ASP A 51 2.60 18.85 -2.80
CA ASP A 51 3.50 19.12 -3.90
C ASP A 51 4.65 19.97 -3.35
N ALA A 52 5.53 19.31 -2.59
CA ALA A 52 6.89 19.75 -2.46
C ALA A 52 7.48 19.45 -3.84
N ALA A 53 7.45 20.46 -4.71
CA ALA A 53 8.27 20.49 -5.90
C ALA A 53 9.73 20.33 -5.45
N ALA A 54 10.16 19.07 -5.31
CA ALA A 54 11.53 18.71 -5.09
C ALA A 54 12.28 19.20 -6.33
N GLU A 55 13.25 20.09 -6.12
CA GLU A 55 14.19 20.43 -7.19
C GLU A 55 14.78 19.12 -7.71
N ALA A 56 14.70 18.91 -9.02
CA ALA A 56 15.28 17.73 -9.63
C ALA A 56 16.78 17.71 -9.24
N PRO A 57 17.29 16.58 -8.70
CA PRO A 57 18.68 16.50 -8.29
C PRO A 57 19.57 16.89 -9.47
N ALA A 58 20.67 17.60 -9.18
CA ALA A 58 21.69 17.83 -10.19
C ALA A 58 22.20 16.47 -10.70
N ASP A 59 22.49 16.38 -12.00
CA ASP A 59 22.96 15.13 -12.61
C ASP A 59 24.15 14.54 -11.82
N GLY A 60 23.93 13.37 -11.20
CA GLY A 60 24.97 12.61 -10.48
C GLY A 60 24.88 12.58 -8.95
N GLU A 61 23.90 13.23 -8.31
CA GLU A 61 23.63 13.04 -6.88
C GLU A 61 22.84 11.76 -6.61
N GLU A 62 23.33 10.93 -5.67
CA GLU A 62 22.63 9.73 -5.21
C GLU A 62 21.44 10.14 -4.33
N LEU A 63 20.22 9.88 -4.83
CA LEU A 63 19.01 10.11 -4.06
C LEU A 63 18.85 9.04 -2.97
N ASN A 64 18.63 9.49 -1.74
CA ASN A 64 18.43 8.64 -0.57
C ASN A 64 17.01 8.81 -0.03
N PHE A 65 16.26 7.71 0.07
CA PHE A 65 14.89 7.66 0.55
C PHE A 65 14.80 6.76 1.79
N THR A 66 14.57 7.37 2.95
CA THR A 66 14.40 6.63 4.20
C THR A 66 12.96 6.64 4.66
N THR A 67 12.38 5.44 4.78
CA THR A 67 11.03 5.24 5.32
C THR A 67 11.12 5.03 6.83
N VAL A 68 10.63 5.99 7.62
CA VAL A 68 10.60 5.89 9.09
C VAL A 68 9.29 5.25 9.54
N VAL A 69 9.37 4.05 10.12
CA VAL A 69 8.21 3.27 10.57
C VAL A 69 8.04 3.29 12.09
N LYS A 70 6.88 2.81 12.55
CA LYS A 70 6.50 2.84 13.97
C LYS A 70 7.38 1.97 14.87
N ILE A 71 7.78 0.79 14.38
CA ILE A 71 8.63 -0.21 15.05
C ILE A 71 9.41 -0.96 13.95
N ALA A 72 10.67 -1.30 14.18
CA ALA A 72 11.42 -2.24 13.34
C ALA A 72 11.39 -3.69 13.89
N GLY A 73 11.62 -4.68 13.03
CA GLY A 73 11.84 -6.07 13.43
C GLY A 73 10.60 -6.94 13.61
N ILE A 74 9.40 -6.42 13.34
CA ILE A 74 8.16 -7.22 13.29
C ILE A 74 7.77 -7.57 11.85
N ASN A 75 7.09 -8.70 11.66
CA ASN A 75 6.75 -9.24 10.32
C ASN A 75 6.10 -8.23 9.37
N TRP A 76 5.23 -7.35 9.89
CA TRP A 76 4.58 -6.32 9.07
C TRP A 76 5.60 -5.38 8.42
N PHE A 77 6.55 -4.85 9.21
CA PHE A 77 7.54 -3.90 8.72
C PHE A 77 8.72 -4.57 8.00
N ASN A 78 9.06 -5.81 8.34
CA ASN A 78 10.04 -6.60 7.57
C ASN A 78 9.50 -6.87 6.15
N ARG A 79 8.21 -7.23 6.01
CA ARG A 79 7.59 -7.40 4.69
C ARG A 79 7.48 -6.08 3.92
N MET A 80 7.30 -4.96 4.62
CA MET A 80 7.30 -3.63 4.02
C MET A 80 8.70 -3.26 3.50
N GLU A 81 9.75 -3.56 4.25
CA GLU A 81 11.15 -3.30 3.88
C GLU A 81 11.51 -3.95 2.54
N GLU A 82 11.09 -5.20 2.31
CA GLU A 82 11.27 -5.86 1.01
C GLU A 82 10.72 -5.02 -0.16
N GLY A 83 9.56 -4.39 0.02
CA GLY A 83 8.95 -3.54 -1.01
C GLY A 83 9.69 -2.20 -1.19
N VAL A 84 10.13 -1.60 -0.09
CA VAL A 84 10.91 -0.34 -0.12
C VAL A 84 12.23 -0.54 -0.85
N VAL A 85 12.96 -1.61 -0.53
CA VAL A 85 14.24 -1.94 -1.17
C VAL A 85 14.04 -2.27 -2.64
N ALA A 86 13.05 -3.11 -2.98
CA ALA A 86 12.75 -3.44 -4.38
C ALA A 86 12.42 -2.20 -5.21
N TRP A 87 11.66 -1.25 -4.66
CA TRP A 87 11.37 0.02 -5.33
C TRP A 87 12.65 0.86 -5.55
N GLY A 88 13.56 0.90 -4.57
CA GLY A 88 14.84 1.59 -4.71
C GLY A 88 15.68 1.02 -5.86
N GLU A 89 15.77 -0.32 -5.93
CA GLU A 89 16.47 -1.03 -7.01
C GLU A 89 15.85 -0.73 -8.39
N GLU A 90 14.52 -0.74 -8.50
CA GLU A 90 13.78 -0.45 -9.74
C GLU A 90 14.00 0.98 -10.24
N ASN A 91 14.22 1.93 -9.33
CA ASN A 91 14.36 3.36 -9.65
C ASN A 91 15.82 3.85 -9.64
N GLY A 92 16.78 2.98 -9.31
CA GLY A 92 18.19 3.34 -9.23
C GLY A 92 18.50 4.35 -8.12
N VAL A 93 17.78 4.28 -7.01
CA VAL A 93 17.95 5.15 -5.84
C VAL A 93 18.24 4.32 -4.59
N ASN A 94 18.85 4.94 -3.59
CA ASN A 94 19.03 4.29 -2.29
C ASN A 94 17.71 4.39 -1.52
N ALA A 95 17.09 3.25 -1.22
CA ALA A 95 15.86 3.20 -0.43
C ALA A 95 16.01 2.23 0.75
N ASN A 96 15.65 2.68 1.95
CA ASN A 96 15.73 1.88 3.16
C ASN A 96 14.55 2.16 4.11
N LEU A 97 14.42 1.30 5.12
CA LEU A 97 13.40 1.41 6.16
C LEU A 97 14.07 1.38 7.54
N VAL A 98 13.69 2.33 8.39
CA VAL A 98 14.22 2.42 9.77
C VAL A 98 13.08 2.62 10.75
N GLY A 99 13.26 2.21 11.99
CA GLY A 99 12.29 2.43 13.05
C GLY A 99 12.85 2.08 14.42
N PRO A 100 12.20 2.54 15.49
CA PRO A 100 12.62 2.21 16.85
C PRO A 100 12.36 0.73 17.17
N ALA A 101 12.99 0.22 18.22
CA ALA A 101 12.76 -1.16 18.69
C ALA A 101 11.38 -1.34 19.35
N GLU A 102 10.80 -0.26 19.87
CA GLU A 102 9.51 -0.24 20.56
C GLU A 102 8.62 0.89 20.03
N ALA A 103 7.30 0.74 20.10
CA ALA A 103 6.35 1.75 19.61
C ALA A 103 6.28 2.90 20.61
N ASP A 104 7.11 3.90 20.40
CA ASP A 104 7.10 5.15 21.16
C ASP A 104 7.40 6.32 20.22
N ALA A 105 6.53 7.33 20.24
CA ALA A 105 6.72 8.54 19.46
C ALA A 105 8.01 9.27 19.85
N ALA A 106 8.39 9.25 21.13
CA ALA A 106 9.61 9.91 21.61
C ALA A 106 10.88 9.26 21.04
N GLN A 107 10.84 7.95 20.77
CA GLN A 107 11.96 7.22 20.17
C GLN A 107 12.10 7.47 18.66
N GLN A 108 11.02 7.90 18.00
CA GLN A 108 11.04 8.18 16.56
C GLN A 108 11.64 9.56 16.24
N ILE A 109 11.54 10.53 17.16
CA ILE A 109 12.07 11.89 17.02
C ILE A 109 13.58 11.92 16.70
N PRO A 110 14.47 11.32 17.52
CA PRO A 110 15.91 11.38 17.25
C PRO A 110 16.30 10.68 15.95
N ILE A 111 15.55 9.65 15.52
CA ILE A 111 15.78 9.00 14.22
C ILE A 111 15.53 10.00 13.08
N ILE A 112 14.44 10.77 13.15
CA ILE A 112 14.12 11.78 12.13
C ILE A 112 15.13 12.94 12.17
N GLU A 113 15.54 13.37 13.37
CA GLU A 113 16.55 14.43 13.53
C GLU A 113 17.90 14.00 12.92
N ASP A 114 18.33 12.76 13.15
CA ASP A 114 19.55 12.20 12.56
C ASP A 114 19.49 12.08 11.03
N LEU A 115 18.30 11.88 10.45
CA LEU A 115 18.11 11.80 9.00
C LEU A 115 18.09 13.18 8.31
N ILE A 116 17.84 14.25 9.07
CA ILE A 116 17.81 15.62 8.55
C ILE A 116 19.19 16.30 8.65
N ALA A 117 20.00 15.89 9.62
CA ALA A 117 21.29 16.50 9.97
C ALA A 117 22.36 16.35 8.86
#